data_AF-F9UFY8-F1
#
_entry.id   AF-F9UFY8-F1
#
_cell.length_a   1.000
_cell.length_b   1.000
_cell.length_c   1.000
_cell.angle_alpha   90.00
_cell.angle_beta   90.00
_cell.angle_gamma   90.00
#
_symmetry.space_group_name_H-M   'P 1'
#
loop_
_entity.id
_entity.type
_entity.pdbx_description
1 polymer ?
#
loop_
_entity_poly.entity_id
_entity_poly.type
_entity_poly.pdbx_seq_one_letter_code
_entity_poly.pdbx_strand_id
1 'polypeptide(L)'
;MPLRRARGSANTFVVADPDRVIGYYSLTVGQIDCLDTPQRVRQGLGQHPMPVVILARLAVSRADQGRGIGLAMLRDAIRRTLTIAEQVGIRALLTHPID
;
A
#
# COMPACT_ATOMS: atom_id res chain seq x y z
N MET A 1 18.60 -5.09 10.44
CA MET A 1 18.04 -3.74 10.68
C MET A 1 16.58 -3.87 11.10
N PRO A 2 16.22 -3.65 12.37
CA PRO A 2 14.83 -3.79 12.82
C PRO A 2 13.99 -2.60 12.30
N LEU A 3 12.84 -2.89 11.68
CA LEU A 3 11.85 -1.87 11.31
C LEU A 3 11.18 -1.30 12.57
N ARG A 4 11.38 -0.01 12.83
CA ARG A 4 10.73 0.73 13.93
C ARG A 4 9.26 0.97 13.58
N ARG A 5 8.34 0.28 14.25
CA ARG A 5 6.88 0.49 14.13
C ARG A 5 6.44 1.59 15.09
N ALA A 6 5.99 2.73 14.57
CA ALA A 6 5.23 3.70 15.37
C ALA A 6 3.80 3.15 15.55
N ARG A 7 3.27 3.21 16.78
CA ARG A 7 1.87 2.88 17.08
C ARG A 7 0.98 3.83 16.25
N GLY A 8 0.37 3.33 15.18
CA GLY A 8 -0.44 4.14 14.27
C GLY A 8 -1.23 3.26 13.33
N SER A 9 -2.39 3.77 12.90
CA SER A 9 -3.34 3.14 11.97
C SER A 9 -2.76 2.75 10.60
N ALA A 10 -1.46 2.95 10.34
CA ALA A 10 -0.77 2.58 9.12
C ALA A 10 0.65 2.06 9.41
N ASN A 11 1.05 1.00 8.71
CA ASN A 11 2.41 0.49 8.70
C ASN A 11 3.24 1.23 7.65
N THR A 12 4.32 1.90 8.08
CA THR A 12 5.21 2.64 7.19
C THR A 12 6.53 1.90 6.99
N PHE A 13 6.94 1.80 5.73
CA PHE A 13 8.17 1.16 5.29
C PHE A 13 9.07 2.21 4.67
N VAL A 14 10.37 2.11 4.94
CA VAL A 14 11.36 3.10 4.50
C VAL A 14 12.44 2.41 3.69
N VAL A 15 12.92 3.10 2.66
CA VAL A 15 14.18 2.79 2.00
C VAL A 15 15.19 3.81 2.50
N ALA A 16 16.33 3.33 2.98
CA ALA A 16 17.37 4.18 3.54
C ALA A 16 18.73 3.84 2.91
N ASP A 17 19.49 4.88 2.64
CA ASP A 17 20.95 4.86 2.57
C ASP A 17 21.47 5.00 4.02
N PRO A 18 22.68 4.56 4.40
CA PRO A 18 23.09 4.30 5.80
C PRO A 18 22.58 5.29 6.86
N ASP A 19 22.60 6.60 6.57
CA ASP A 19 22.16 7.64 7.50
C ASP A 19 21.02 8.53 6.95
N ARG A 20 20.37 8.15 5.85
CA ARG A 20 19.38 8.98 5.15
C ARG A 20 18.21 8.17 4.59
N VAL A 21 16.98 8.57 4.93
CA VAL A 21 15.78 8.06 4.28
C VAL A 21 15.70 8.61 2.84
N ILE A 22 15.70 7.71 1.86
CA ILE A 22 15.62 8.05 0.43
C ILE A 22 14.20 7.90 -0.13
N GLY A 23 13.32 7.19 0.57
CA GLY A 23 11.92 7.05 0.21
C GLY A 23 11.14 6.31 1.27
N TYR A 24 9.81 6.41 1.19
CA TYR A 24 8.92 5.70 2.07
C TYR A 24 7.59 5.39 1.39
N TYR A 25 6.88 4.43 1.95
CA TYR A 25 5.46 4.21 1.67
C TYR A 25 4.73 3.73 2.92
N SER A 26 3.41 3.94 2.96
CA SER A 26 2.56 3.56 4.09
C SER A 26 1.37 2.74 3.64
N LEU A 27 1.12 1.62 4.31
CA LEU A 27 -0.03 0.74 4.10
C LEU A 27 -0.98 0.80 5.30
N THR A 28 -2.26 0.90 5.03
CA THR A 28 -3.33 0.75 6.03
C THR A 28 -4.39 -0.23 5.53
N VAL A 29 -5.25 -0.71 6.43
CA VAL A 29 -6.40 -1.55 6.11
C VAL A 29 -7.66 -0.69 6.13
N GLY A 30 -8.59 -0.98 5.23
CA GLY A 30 -9.87 -0.29 5.16
C GLY A 30 -10.95 -1.16 4.54
N GLN A 31 -12.11 -0.56 4.34
CA GLN A 31 -13.21 -1.17 3.61
C GLN A 31 -13.71 -0.19 2.55
N ILE A 32 -14.14 -0.72 1.41
CA ILE A 32 -14.86 0.04 0.40
C ILE A 32 -16.24 -0.56 0.20
N ASP A 33 -17.22 0.31 -0.02
CA ASP A 33 -18.54 -0.14 -0.42
C ASP A 33 -18.46 -0.76 -1.82
N CYS A 34 -19.10 -1.92 -1.96
CA CYS A 34 -19.19 -2.60 -3.26
C CYS A 34 -19.68 -1.64 -4.34
N LEU A 35 -20.58 -0.69 -4.00
CA LEU A 35 -21.19 0.26 -4.93
C LEU A 35 -20.24 1.29 -5.55
N ASP A 36 -19.02 1.45 -5.04
CA ASP A 36 -18.01 2.38 -5.57
C ASP A 36 -16.87 1.68 -6.32
N THR A 37 -16.94 0.35 -6.47
CA THR A 37 -15.83 -0.46 -7.00
C THR A 37 -16.05 -0.87 -8.47
N PRO A 38 -15.05 -1.05 -9.35
CA PRO A 38 -15.31 -1.57 -10.70
C PRO A 38 -16.00 -2.94 -10.72
N GLN A 39 -16.85 -3.21 -11.71
CA GLN A 39 -17.66 -4.45 -11.78
C GLN A 39 -16.81 -5.74 -11.71
N ARG A 40 -15.59 -5.73 -12.26
CA ARG A 40 -14.64 -6.85 -12.21
C ARG A 40 -14.21 -7.22 -10.79
N VAL A 41 -14.20 -6.24 -9.89
CA VAL A 41 -13.84 -6.43 -8.47
C VAL A 41 -15.08 -6.86 -7.66
N ARG A 42 -16.29 -6.44 -8.08
CA ARG A 42 -17.57 -6.83 -7.46
C ARG A 42 -18.05 -8.24 -7.81
N GLN A 43 -17.56 -8.84 -8.91
CA GLN A 43 -18.06 -10.15 -9.35
C GLN A 43 -17.88 -11.21 -8.24
N GLY A 44 -19.00 -11.85 -7.86
CA GLY A 44 -19.05 -12.86 -6.80
C GLY A 44 -19.06 -12.32 -5.37
N LEU A 45 -19.19 -11.01 -5.18
CA LEU A 45 -19.40 -10.38 -3.88
C LEU A 45 -20.84 -9.88 -3.77
N GLY A 46 -21.49 -10.21 -2.65
CA GLY A 46 -22.75 -9.58 -2.28
C GLY A 46 -22.60 -8.08 -2.00
N GLN A 47 -23.62 -7.45 -1.44
CA GLN A 47 -23.62 -6.01 -1.14
C GLN A 47 -22.81 -5.62 0.11
N HIS A 48 -21.85 -6.45 0.54
CA HIS A 48 -21.09 -6.21 1.78
C HIS A 48 -19.80 -5.43 1.52
N PRO A 49 -19.38 -4.54 2.46
CA PRO A 49 -18.12 -3.82 2.35
C PRO A 49 -16.93 -4.76 2.19
N MET A 50 -16.09 -4.48 1.19
CA MET A 50 -14.95 -5.32 0.85
C MET A 50 -13.70 -4.87 1.60
N PRO A 51 -12.97 -5.77 2.28
CA PRO A 51 -11.73 -5.40 2.94
C PRO A 51 -10.64 -5.17 1.88
N VAL A 52 -9.91 -4.07 2.04
CA VAL A 52 -8.86 -3.61 1.13
C VAL A 52 -7.62 -3.20 1.91
N VAL A 53 -6.48 -3.25 1.23
CA VAL A 53 -5.27 -2.55 1.68
C VAL A 53 -5.17 -1.24 0.93
N ILE A 54 -4.81 -0.17 1.62
CA ILE A 54 -4.67 1.18 1.06
C ILE A 54 -3.21 1.59 1.13
N LEU A 55 -2.63 1.89 -0.03
CA LEU A 55 -1.36 2.61 -0.18
C LEU A 55 -1.63 4.09 0.06
N ALA A 56 -1.52 4.50 1.33
CA ALA A 56 -1.87 5.84 1.78
C ALA A 56 -0.84 6.89 1.37
N ARG A 57 0.44 6.52 1.29
CA ARG A 57 1.53 7.40 0.89
C ARG A 57 2.59 6.60 0.13
N LEU A 58 3.19 7.22 -0.88
CA LEU A 58 4.39 6.75 -1.54
C LEU A 58 5.19 7.96 -2.00
N ALA A 59 6.44 8.10 -1.55
CA ALA A 59 7.28 9.23 -1.91
C ALA A 59 8.76 8.85 -1.98
N VAL A 60 9.47 9.46 -2.93
CA VAL A 60 10.92 9.36 -3.10
C VAL A 60 11.52 10.74 -2.92
N SER A 61 12.64 10.81 -2.19
CA SER A 61 13.47 12.01 -2.06
C SER A 61 13.76 12.60 -3.44
N ARG A 62 13.64 13.92 -3.59
CA ARG A 62 13.85 14.59 -4.89
C ARG A 62 15.23 14.31 -5.49
N ALA A 63 16.25 14.23 -4.65
CA ALA A 63 17.63 13.92 -5.08
C ALA A 63 17.80 12.49 -5.62
N ASP A 64 16.85 11.60 -5.34
CA ASP A 64 16.91 10.17 -5.66
C ASP A 64 15.82 9.74 -6.67
N GLN A 65 15.05 10.70 -7.22
CA GLN A 65 14.05 10.44 -8.26
C GLN A 65 14.70 10.03 -9.59
N GLY A 66 13.95 9.36 -10.46
CA GLY A 66 14.45 8.84 -11.75
C GLY A 66 15.30 7.57 -11.66
N ARG A 67 15.63 7.10 -10.44
CA ARG A 67 16.47 5.91 -10.20
C ARG A 67 15.70 4.59 -10.05
N GLY A 68 14.40 4.59 -10.33
CA GLY A 68 13.54 3.40 -10.19
C GLY A 68 13.13 3.04 -8.75
N ILE A 69 13.51 3.83 -7.74
CA ILE A 69 13.20 3.57 -6.31
C ILE A 69 11.69 3.53 -6.05
N GLY A 70 10.93 4.47 -6.63
CA GLY A 70 9.48 4.51 -6.50
C GLY A 70 8.80 3.23 -7.00
N LEU A 71 9.22 2.74 -8.17
CA LEU A 71 8.72 1.50 -8.76
C LEU A 71 9.09 0.28 -7.89
N ALA A 72 10.32 0.24 -7.38
CA ALA A 72 10.76 -0.82 -6.47
C ALA A 72 9.91 -0.86 -5.19
N MET A 73 9.63 0.31 -4.60
CA MET A 73 8.75 0.42 -3.43
C MET A 73 7.30 0.01 -3.73
N LEU A 74 6.75 0.41 -4.89
CA LEU A 74 5.42 -0.01 -5.31
C LEU A 74 5.33 -1.53 -5.46
N ARG A 75 6.37 -2.15 -6.06
CA ARG A 75 6.44 -3.61 -6.18
C ARG A 75 6.52 -4.31 -4.82
N ASP A 76 7.27 -3.74 -3.86
CA ASP A 76 7.31 -4.25 -2.49
C ASP A 76 5.94 -4.13 -1.80
N ALA A 77 5.25 -2.99 -1.95
CA ALA A 77 3.90 -2.78 -1.42
C ALA A 77 2.88 -3.79 -1.98
N ILE A 78 2.92 -4.05 -3.30
CA ILE A 78 2.06 -5.07 -3.94
C ILE A 78 2.33 -6.45 -3.37
N ARG A 79 3.59 -6.86 -3.26
CA ARG A 79 3.96 -8.18 -2.71
C ARG A 79 3.46 -8.35 -1.28
N ARG A 80 3.65 -7.34 -0.43
CA ARG A 80 3.15 -7.37 0.96
C ARG A 80 1.63 -7.48 1.00
N THR A 81 0.94 -6.80 0.11
CA THR A 81 -0.52 -6.88 0.02
C THR A 81 -0.98 -8.27 -0.40
N LEU A 82 -0.30 -8.91 -1.36
CA LEU A 82 -0.58 -10.29 -1.76
C LEU A 82 -0.39 -11.27 -0.60
N THR A 83 0.70 -11.15 0.16
CA THR A 83 0.92 -11.98 1.35
C THR A 83 -0.19 -11.79 2.40
N ILE A 84 -0.68 -10.56 2.60
CA ILE A 84 -1.83 -10.32 3.48
C ILE A 84 -3.10 -10.96 2.90
N ALA A 85 -3.30 -10.86 1.58
CA ALA A 85 -4.47 -11.40 0.88
C ALA A 85 -4.56 -12.94 0.93
N GLU A 86 -3.42 -13.63 1.00
CA GLU A 86 -3.37 -15.09 1.20
C GLU A 86 -3.86 -15.52 2.59
N GLN A 87 -3.70 -14.65 3.59
CA GLN A 87 -4.04 -14.96 4.99
C GLN A 87 -5.42 -14.42 5.39
N VAL A 88 -5.83 -13.31 4.78
CA VAL A 88 -7.07 -12.59 5.08
C VAL A 88 -7.67 -12.19 3.74
N GLY A 89 -8.97 -12.38 3.53
CA GLY A 89 -9.65 -12.21 2.23
C GLY A 89 -9.69 -10.77 1.67
N ILE A 90 -8.53 -10.14 1.48
CA ILE A 90 -8.32 -8.84 0.84
C ILE A 90 -8.51 -8.99 -0.66
N ARG A 91 -9.32 -8.10 -1.26
CA ARG A 91 -9.68 -8.17 -2.68
C ARG A 91 -8.95 -7.13 -3.56
N ALA A 92 -8.38 -6.09 -2.95
CA ALA A 92 -7.71 -5.02 -3.69
C ALA A 92 -6.61 -4.32 -2.89
N LEU A 93 -5.63 -3.79 -3.63
CA LEU A 93 -4.76 -2.70 -3.20
C LEU A 93 -5.29 -1.41 -3.82
N LEU A 94 -5.65 -0.44 -2.99
CA LEU A 94 -6.11 0.88 -3.43
C LEU A 94 -5.03 1.91 -3.22
N THR A 95 -5.06 2.95 -4.04
CA THR A 95 -4.31 4.18 -3.81
C THR A 95 -5.20 5.35 -4.16
N HIS A 96 -5.07 6.45 -3.42
CA HIS A 96 -5.63 7.72 -3.83
C HIS A 96 -4.46 8.54 -4.36
N PRO A 97 -4.20 8.53 -5.68
CA PRO A 97 -3.16 9.37 -6.23
C PRO A 97 -3.54 10.83 -5.93
N ILE A 98 -2.55 11.63 -5.55
CA ILE A 98 -2.72 13.07 -5.52
C ILE A 98 -2.64 13.51 -6.99
N ASP A 99 -3.71 14.12 -7.48
CA ASP A 99 -3.80 14.71 -8.83
C ASP A 99 -2.77 15.84 -9.04
#